data_AF-A0A970A983-F1
#
_entry.id   AF-A0A970A983-F1
#
_cell.length_a   1.000
_cell.length_b   1.000
_cell.length_c   1.000
_cell.angle_alpha   90.00
_cell.angle_beta   90.00
_cell.angle_gamma   90.00
#
_symmetry.space_group_name_H-M   'P 1'
#
loop_
_entity.id
_entity.type
_entity.pdbx_description
1 polymer ?
#
loop_
_entity_poly.entity_id
_entity_poly.type
_entity_poly.pdbx_seq_one_letter_code
_entity_poly.pdbx_strand_id
1 'polypeptide(L)'
;EQGALDYHLAVPLMVQIGLALEHAHKRGVIHRDMKPQNVMITSDMVAKVTDFGIARTTNANTITLTGGVAFGSVHYFSPEQARGSHVTERSDLYSLGIMLYEMLTGELPFDGDSSVAVAIKQLQEMPDPPSRYNPRLPRSLDNIIFKAIQKSPGNRYTSAQAFVNELDAFLKNPQGRYGVVIGNRNKVEASSALGSQAKGSNFEKIHELESSLHKNRRTRTRGTSVVVVIIVITVAVVIAGLYWLINSIKKSNSQTGKDFFVLEDYTGENIEVVANNLINEYGFEVEKDLFIEWKTNDVTKGNIYDQDPKPKQKFFIGKDKLMLKVSAGSEILYVPDVIGETKENANSLLESMGYNVLIKYESSEIYSKNIVTNSLPRPGSALPPGEKVTIYVSEGPTDATTTVVPYIVGYTWEDAMQILSDANLNIGEATGIDGSVAEKDRIIIKQSPAEGVEVRTNSEVAVTYGTSKQYDEYMNPTEATTSKGVTKMPNFVGKTWDTAYNEITNWDSDSIPGNIKVTYVSEASKSEAYHLTNPEKAYILKQSVSPGSNLSDVSEVLFTLGTYADYQEMLNPTEPPTTTAAPTTTTPPTTEPSTTPESTIDPTSETIPPTDSEQETESTEEGG
;
A
#
# COMPACT_ATOMS: atom_id res chain seq x y z
N GLU A 1 -19.67 23.18 20.23
CA GLU A 1 -18.54 23.61 21.07
C GLU A 1 -17.54 22.50 21.44
N GLN A 2 -17.85 21.20 21.30
CA GLN A 2 -16.88 20.10 21.54
C GLN A 2 -16.42 19.34 20.28
N GLY A 3 -16.87 19.73 19.07
CA GLY A 3 -16.61 18.99 17.84
C GLY A 3 -17.44 17.70 17.74
N ALA A 4 -16.94 16.72 16.98
CA ALA A 4 -17.56 15.39 16.87
C ALA A 4 -17.60 14.65 18.22
N LEU A 5 -18.75 14.05 18.55
CA LEU A 5 -18.96 13.24 19.73
C LEU A 5 -18.56 11.78 19.47
N ASP A 6 -17.99 11.13 20.50
CA ASP A 6 -17.76 9.70 20.48
C ASP A 6 -19.10 8.95 20.38
N TYR A 7 -19.14 7.86 19.60
CA TYR A 7 -20.39 7.12 19.40
C TYR A 7 -20.92 6.46 20.69
N HIS A 8 -20.04 6.15 21.66
CA HIS A 8 -20.46 5.67 22.99
C HIS A 8 -21.22 6.74 23.78
N LEU A 9 -21.14 8.01 23.38
CA LEU A 9 -21.91 9.11 23.96
C LEU A 9 -23.09 9.49 23.06
N ALA A 10 -22.85 9.61 21.76
CA ALA A 10 -23.86 10.04 20.78
C ALA A 10 -24.99 9.02 20.64
N VAL A 11 -24.68 7.71 20.65
CA VAL A 11 -25.70 6.67 20.47
C VAL A 11 -26.62 6.56 21.69
N PRO A 12 -26.16 6.52 22.95
CA PRO A 12 -27.06 6.57 24.10
C PRO A 12 -27.93 7.83 24.17
N LEU A 13 -27.39 9.00 23.78
CA LEU A 13 -28.21 10.22 23.66
C LEU A 13 -29.27 10.08 22.57
N MET A 14 -28.92 9.54 21.41
CA MET A 14 -29.86 9.28 20.33
C MET A 14 -30.93 8.25 20.71
N VAL A 15 -30.59 7.23 21.48
CA VAL A 15 -31.55 6.26 22.06
C VAL A 15 -32.56 6.98 22.94
N GLN A 16 -32.12 7.86 23.85
CA GLN A 16 -33.02 8.65 24.71
C GLN A 16 -33.97 9.55 23.89
N ILE A 17 -33.46 10.24 22.87
CA ILE A 17 -34.25 11.09 21.97
C ILE A 17 -35.27 10.24 21.18
N GLY A 18 -34.85 9.08 20.66
CA GLY A 18 -35.69 8.15 19.93
C GLY A 18 -36.83 7.60 20.79
N LEU A 19 -36.57 7.27 22.06
CA LEU A 19 -37.60 6.83 23.02
C LEU A 19 -38.63 7.94 23.32
N ALA A 20 -38.18 9.19 23.44
CA ALA A 20 -39.07 10.33 23.62
C ALA A 20 -40.01 10.53 22.41
N LEU A 21 -39.47 10.41 21.19
CA LEU A 21 -40.27 10.49 19.96
C LEU A 21 -41.23 9.31 19.80
N GLU A 22 -40.79 8.09 20.09
CA GLU A 22 -41.66 6.90 20.09
C GLU A 22 -42.89 7.10 21.00
N HIS A 23 -42.67 7.70 22.18
CA HIS A 23 -43.76 8.00 23.12
C HIS A 23 -44.78 9.00 22.55
N ALA A 24 -44.31 9.99 21.78
CA ALA A 24 -45.15 10.97 21.10
C ALA A 24 -45.87 10.38 19.87
N HIS A 25 -45.15 9.61 19.04
CA HIS A 25 -45.68 8.94 17.85
C HIS A 25 -46.81 7.98 18.20
N LYS A 26 -46.68 7.22 19.30
CA LYS A 26 -47.75 6.37 19.85
C LYS A 26 -49.05 7.11 20.21
N ARG A 27 -48.99 8.44 20.38
CA ARG A 27 -50.13 9.32 20.65
C ARG A 27 -50.56 10.12 19.42
N GLY A 28 -50.03 9.80 18.25
CA GLY A 28 -50.31 10.49 16.99
C GLY A 28 -49.68 11.89 16.89
N VAL A 29 -48.74 12.21 17.77
CA VAL A 29 -48.02 13.50 17.75
C VAL A 29 -46.71 13.32 16.98
N ILE A 30 -46.58 13.98 15.84
CA ILE A 30 -45.35 14.03 15.04
C ILE A 30 -44.64 15.35 15.35
N HIS A 31 -43.33 15.33 15.56
CA HIS A 31 -42.58 16.51 15.99
C HIS A 31 -42.40 17.54 14.86
N ARG A 32 -42.01 17.09 13.65
CA ARG A 32 -41.87 17.90 12.41
C ARG A 32 -40.75 18.94 12.37
N ASP A 33 -39.95 19.08 13.42
CA ASP A 33 -38.83 20.03 13.49
C ASP A 33 -37.73 19.48 14.41
N MET A 34 -37.37 18.20 14.23
CA MET A 34 -36.29 17.60 15.00
C MET A 34 -34.95 18.18 14.55
N LYS A 35 -34.23 18.77 15.50
CA LYS A 35 -32.90 19.40 15.33
C LYS A 35 -32.22 19.56 16.69
N PRO A 36 -30.90 19.76 16.74
CA PRO A 36 -30.17 19.86 18.01
C PRO A 36 -30.70 20.96 18.94
N GLN A 37 -31.18 22.08 18.40
CA GLN A 37 -31.71 23.20 19.21
C GLN A 37 -33.00 22.85 19.97
N ASN A 38 -33.72 21.81 19.54
CA ASN A 38 -34.95 21.33 20.17
C ASN A 38 -34.67 20.12 21.10
N VAL A 39 -33.40 19.85 21.43
CA VAL A 39 -32.98 18.81 22.36
C VAL A 39 -32.14 19.43 23.46
N MET A 40 -32.60 19.33 24.70
CA MET A 40 -31.85 19.78 25.87
C MET A 40 -31.13 18.61 26.52
N ILE A 41 -29.85 18.78 26.86
CA ILE A 41 -29.06 17.80 27.60
C ILE A 41 -28.77 18.37 28.99
N THR A 42 -29.15 17.63 30.04
CA THR A 42 -28.88 18.01 31.43
C THR A 42 -27.46 17.61 31.85
N SER A 43 -26.97 18.13 32.99
CA SER A 43 -25.62 17.83 33.50
C SER A 43 -25.38 16.36 33.84
N ASP A 44 -26.44 15.60 34.07
CA ASP A 44 -26.46 14.15 34.30
C ASP A 44 -26.64 13.34 32.99
N MET A 45 -26.39 13.94 31.82
CA MET A 45 -26.45 13.30 30.50
C MET A 45 -27.84 12.76 30.10
N VAL A 46 -28.89 13.40 30.59
CA VAL A 46 -30.28 13.08 30.21
C VAL A 46 -30.74 14.00 29.09
N ALA A 47 -31.18 13.41 27.98
CA ALA A 47 -31.73 14.14 26.84
C ALA A 47 -33.25 14.38 27.00
N LYS A 48 -33.70 15.60 26.75
CA LYS A 48 -35.11 16.00 26.76
C LYS A 48 -35.47 16.68 25.44
N VAL A 49 -36.49 16.17 24.76
CA VAL A 49 -37.01 16.74 23.51
C VAL A 49 -38.03 17.83 23.84
N THR A 50 -37.86 19.01 23.24
CA THR A 50 -38.69 20.22 23.45
C THR A 50 -39.26 20.71 22.12
N ASP A 51 -40.17 21.68 22.15
CA ASP A 51 -40.64 22.39 20.96
C ASP A 51 -41.21 21.51 19.84
N PHE A 52 -42.13 20.61 20.21
CA PHE A 52 -42.99 19.92 19.25
C PHE A 52 -43.64 20.97 18.35
N GLY A 53 -43.56 20.78 17.02
CA GLY A 53 -43.98 21.74 15.99
C GLY A 53 -45.50 21.97 15.90
N ILE A 54 -46.13 22.32 17.01
CA ILE A 54 -47.58 22.47 17.21
C ILE A 54 -48.12 23.69 16.42
N ALA A 55 -47.26 24.65 16.04
CA ALA A 55 -47.65 25.87 15.35
C ALA A 55 -47.64 25.81 13.81
N ARG A 56 -47.28 24.67 13.18
CA ARG A 56 -47.33 24.51 11.72
C ARG A 56 -48.60 23.78 11.30
N THR A 57 -49.68 24.55 11.16
CA THR A 57 -51.00 24.08 10.73
C THR A 57 -50.89 23.39 9.37
N THR A 58 -51.34 22.14 9.36
CA THR A 58 -51.55 21.31 8.18
C THR A 58 -52.66 21.91 7.33
N ASN A 59 -52.33 22.50 6.19
CA ASN A 59 -53.05 22.41 4.90
C ASN A 59 -52.68 23.61 4.01
N ALA A 60 -52.47 23.29 2.72
CA ALA A 60 -52.34 24.18 1.57
C ALA A 60 -50.98 24.85 1.31
N ASN A 61 -50.37 24.33 0.24
CA ASN A 61 -49.56 24.99 -0.79
C ASN A 61 -48.12 25.36 -0.42
N THR A 62 -47.20 24.67 -1.10
CA THR A 62 -45.82 25.07 -1.43
C THR A 62 -45.11 25.82 -0.31
N ILE A 63 -44.13 25.17 0.34
CA ILE A 63 -43.12 25.91 1.13
C ILE A 63 -42.58 27.00 0.21
N THR A 64 -43.06 28.22 0.41
CA THR A 64 -42.65 29.37 -0.36
C THR A 64 -41.28 29.69 0.21
N LEU A 65 -40.24 29.21 -0.48
CA LEU A 65 -38.81 29.48 -0.19
C LEU A 65 -38.48 30.99 -0.26
N THR A 66 -39.49 31.85 -0.41
CA THR A 66 -39.41 33.31 -0.46
C THR A 66 -39.86 34.01 0.83
N GLY A 67 -40.25 33.29 1.89
CA GLY A 67 -40.82 33.90 3.10
C GLY A 67 -40.20 33.43 4.42
N GLY A 68 -39.01 33.92 4.77
CA GLY A 68 -38.56 34.09 6.16
C GLY A 68 -38.45 32.85 7.07
N VAL A 69 -38.48 31.63 6.55
CA VAL A 69 -38.22 30.43 7.34
C VAL A 69 -36.73 30.39 7.69
N ALA A 70 -36.44 30.43 9.00
CA ALA A 70 -35.10 30.53 9.57
C ALA A 70 -34.07 29.62 8.89
N PHE A 71 -32.97 30.24 8.42
CA PHE A 71 -31.88 29.66 7.62
C PHE A 71 -31.35 28.31 8.14
N GLY A 72 -31.43 28.02 9.45
CA GLY A 72 -30.88 26.79 10.06
C GLY A 72 -31.80 25.56 10.08
N SER A 73 -33.12 25.69 9.93
CA SER A 73 -34.04 24.53 10.05
C SER A 73 -34.02 23.62 8.82
N VAL A 74 -33.61 24.13 7.65
CA VAL A 74 -33.69 23.37 6.39
C VAL A 74 -32.74 22.18 6.37
N HIS A 75 -31.63 22.21 7.11
CA HIS A 75 -30.62 21.14 7.11
C HIS A 75 -31.12 19.78 7.65
N TYR A 76 -32.20 19.77 8.45
CA TYR A 76 -32.77 18.55 9.03
C TYR A 76 -34.10 18.13 8.39
N PHE A 77 -34.57 18.84 7.36
CA PHE A 77 -35.84 18.53 6.72
C PHE A 77 -35.81 17.17 6.05
N SER A 78 -36.92 16.44 6.17
CA SER A 78 -37.09 15.25 5.35
C SER A 78 -37.39 15.63 3.89
N PRO A 79 -37.08 14.75 2.92
CA PRO A 79 -37.42 14.95 1.51
C PRO A 79 -38.90 15.27 1.27
N GLU A 80 -39.79 14.62 2.02
CA GLU A 80 -41.23 14.90 1.96
C GLU A 80 -41.60 16.28 2.54
N GLN A 81 -40.89 16.78 3.56
CA GLN A 81 -41.05 18.15 4.04
C GLN A 81 -40.57 19.16 3.01
N ALA A 82 -39.40 18.97 2.40
CA ALA A 82 -38.86 19.85 1.36
C ALA A 82 -39.78 19.93 0.12
N ARG A 83 -40.49 18.84 -0.23
CA ARG A 83 -41.51 18.82 -1.30
C ARG A 83 -42.88 19.36 -0.86
N GLY A 84 -43.09 19.66 0.42
CA GLY A 84 -44.42 20.02 0.96
C GLY A 84 -45.43 18.87 0.89
N SER A 85 -44.97 17.62 0.88
CA SER A 85 -45.78 16.40 0.91
C SER A 85 -46.24 16.07 2.34
N HIS A 86 -47.07 15.02 2.49
CA HIS A 86 -47.54 14.59 3.80
C HIS A 86 -46.38 14.12 4.70
N VAL A 87 -46.23 14.79 5.84
CA VAL A 87 -45.23 14.50 6.88
C VAL A 87 -45.76 13.40 7.80
N THR A 88 -44.92 12.42 8.11
CA THR A 88 -45.27 11.26 8.95
C THR A 88 -44.25 11.10 10.08
N GLU A 89 -44.46 10.15 10.99
CA GLU A 89 -43.48 9.75 12.00
C GLU A 89 -42.09 9.42 11.41
N ARG A 90 -42.05 8.88 10.18
CA ARG A 90 -40.79 8.58 9.46
C ARG A 90 -40.05 9.83 8.99
N SER A 91 -40.70 10.98 8.97
CA SER A 91 -40.05 12.25 8.70
C SER A 91 -39.15 12.66 9.87
N ASP A 92 -39.61 12.45 11.11
CA ASP A 92 -38.78 12.70 12.30
C ASP A 92 -37.58 11.75 12.33
N LEU A 93 -37.72 10.50 11.86
CA LEU A 93 -36.61 9.53 11.79
C LEU A 93 -35.53 9.94 10.79
N TYR A 94 -35.90 10.61 9.69
CA TYR A 94 -34.92 11.18 8.77
C TYR A 94 -34.11 12.25 9.48
N SER A 95 -34.77 13.17 10.17
CA SER A 95 -34.12 14.23 10.94
C SER A 95 -33.22 13.67 12.05
N LEU A 96 -33.62 12.58 12.73
CA LEU A 96 -32.74 11.87 13.67
C LEU A 96 -31.47 11.32 13.00
N GLY A 97 -31.59 10.78 11.79
CA GLY A 97 -30.43 10.32 11.01
C GLY A 97 -29.46 11.45 10.69
N ILE A 98 -29.96 12.63 10.32
CA ILE A 98 -29.15 13.84 10.09
C ILE A 98 -28.48 14.32 11.39
N MET A 99 -29.21 14.36 12.51
CA MET A 99 -28.63 14.73 13.80
C MET A 99 -27.57 13.72 14.26
N LEU A 100 -27.81 12.43 14.08
CA LEU A 100 -26.83 11.40 14.45
C LEU A 100 -25.55 11.54 13.60
N TYR A 101 -25.70 11.80 12.31
CA TYR A 101 -24.57 12.11 11.42
C TYR A 101 -23.75 13.28 11.99
N GLU A 102 -24.39 14.42 12.21
CA GLU A 102 -23.73 15.64 12.70
C GLU A 102 -23.09 15.44 14.08
N MET A 103 -23.73 14.72 14.98
CA MET A 103 -23.15 14.40 16.28
C MET A 103 -21.85 13.61 16.14
N LEU A 104 -21.74 12.71 15.16
CA LEU A 104 -20.60 11.82 14.99
C LEU A 104 -19.46 12.40 14.13
N THR A 105 -19.78 13.33 13.23
CA THR A 105 -18.81 13.95 12.32
C THR A 105 -18.45 15.38 12.72
N GLY A 106 -19.31 16.05 13.49
CA GLY A 106 -19.23 17.50 13.76
C GLY A 106 -19.66 18.37 12.57
N GLU A 107 -20.09 17.76 11.46
CA GLU A 107 -20.46 18.44 10.22
C GLU A 107 -21.81 17.95 9.69
N LEU A 108 -22.56 18.82 9.03
CA LEU A 108 -23.85 18.46 8.42
C LEU A 108 -23.64 17.62 7.15
N PRO A 109 -24.46 16.59 6.91
CA PRO A 109 -24.32 15.72 5.73
C PRO A 109 -24.61 16.44 4.39
N PHE A 110 -25.41 17.52 4.43
CA PHE A 110 -25.75 18.31 3.25
C PHE A 110 -25.59 19.80 3.57
N ASP A 111 -24.65 20.43 2.88
CA ASP A 111 -24.38 21.86 2.98
C ASP A 111 -24.36 22.54 1.60
N GLY A 112 -24.58 23.85 1.55
CA GLY A 112 -24.53 24.62 0.32
C GLY A 112 -24.89 26.10 0.49
N ASP A 113 -24.51 26.90 -0.50
CA ASP A 113 -24.56 28.38 -0.45
C ASP A 113 -25.98 28.99 -0.32
N SER A 114 -27.03 28.17 -0.41
CA SER A 114 -28.41 28.60 -0.18
C SER A 114 -29.27 27.48 0.40
N SER A 115 -30.30 27.84 1.17
CA SER A 115 -31.27 26.88 1.70
C SER A 115 -32.00 26.09 0.62
N VAL A 116 -32.17 26.67 -0.58
CA VAL A 116 -32.72 25.97 -1.75
C VAL A 116 -31.76 24.87 -2.21
N ALA A 117 -30.46 25.17 -2.30
CA ALA A 117 -29.44 24.20 -2.69
C ALA A 117 -29.39 23.03 -1.68
N VAL A 118 -29.38 23.33 -0.38
CA VAL A 118 -29.43 22.30 0.69
C VAL A 118 -30.69 21.43 0.56
N ALA A 119 -31.85 22.03 0.32
CA ALA A 119 -33.09 21.29 0.11
C ALA A 119 -33.01 20.38 -1.12
N ILE A 120 -32.45 20.85 -2.25
CA ILE A 120 -32.25 20.02 -3.45
C ILE A 120 -31.33 18.84 -3.17
N LYS A 121 -30.21 19.06 -2.45
CA LYS A 121 -29.30 17.98 -2.04
C LYS A 121 -30.02 16.94 -1.19
N GLN A 122 -30.84 17.36 -0.23
CA GLN A 122 -31.65 16.43 0.57
C GLN A 122 -32.66 15.64 -0.28
N LEU A 123 -33.10 16.15 -1.43
CA LEU A 123 -34.01 15.44 -2.33
C LEU A 123 -33.31 14.42 -3.25
N GLN A 124 -32.04 14.63 -3.57
CA GLN A 124 -31.37 13.94 -4.69
C GLN A 124 -30.06 13.24 -4.31
N GLU A 125 -29.30 13.75 -3.33
CA GLU A 125 -27.96 13.30 -3.01
C GLU A 125 -27.93 12.38 -1.76
N MET A 126 -26.99 11.45 -1.71
CA MET A 126 -26.61 10.72 -0.50
C MET A 126 -25.27 11.26 -0.02
N PRO A 127 -25.08 11.48 1.30
CA PRO A 127 -23.86 12.04 1.83
C PRO A 127 -22.78 10.95 1.92
N ASP A 128 -21.52 11.39 2.03
CA ASP A 128 -20.42 10.49 2.37
C ASP A 128 -20.65 9.82 3.74
N PRO A 129 -20.19 8.57 3.94
CA PRO A 129 -20.40 7.87 5.21
C PRO A 129 -19.67 8.57 6.36
N PRO A 130 -20.25 8.64 7.57
CA PRO A 130 -19.59 9.18 8.76
C PRO A 130 -18.21 8.58 9.01
N SER A 131 -18.03 7.28 8.79
CA SER A 131 -16.73 6.60 8.91
C SER A 131 -15.63 7.14 7.99
N ARG A 132 -15.98 7.87 6.92
CA ARG A 132 -15.01 8.57 6.07
C ARG A 132 -14.37 9.77 6.80
N TYR A 133 -15.14 10.47 7.62
CA TYR A 133 -14.68 11.63 8.40
C TYR A 133 -14.07 11.22 9.73
N ASN A 134 -14.59 10.14 10.32
CA ASN A 134 -14.07 9.56 11.54
C ASN A 134 -13.89 8.03 11.37
N PRO A 135 -12.70 7.56 10.94
CA PRO A 135 -12.43 6.14 10.71
C PRO A 135 -12.60 5.23 11.95
N ARG A 136 -12.70 5.80 13.15
CA ARG A 136 -12.97 5.07 14.40
C ARG A 136 -14.44 4.67 14.55
N LEU A 137 -15.34 5.22 13.72
CA LEU A 137 -16.75 4.85 13.73
C LEU A 137 -16.96 3.47 13.07
N PRO A 138 -17.67 2.55 13.75
CA PRO A 138 -18.04 1.29 13.12
C PRO A 138 -18.93 1.51 11.88
N ARG A 139 -18.66 0.81 10.78
CA ARG A 139 -19.42 0.94 9.51
C ARG A 139 -20.89 0.57 9.64
N SER A 140 -21.21 -0.30 10.58
CA SER A 140 -22.56 -0.61 11.02
C SER A 140 -23.37 0.63 11.41
N LEU A 141 -22.74 1.63 12.02
CA LEU A 141 -23.39 2.89 12.39
C LEU A 141 -23.69 3.75 11.16
N ASP A 142 -22.80 3.74 10.15
CA ASP A 142 -23.09 4.35 8.84
C ASP A 142 -24.36 3.75 8.23
N ASN A 143 -24.50 2.42 8.30
CA ASN A 143 -25.67 1.72 7.77
C ASN A 143 -26.96 2.12 8.48
N ILE A 144 -26.93 2.28 9.81
CA ILE A 144 -28.08 2.74 10.60
C ILE A 144 -28.48 4.16 10.18
N ILE A 145 -27.50 5.06 10.03
CA ILE A 145 -27.73 6.44 9.59
C ILE A 145 -28.28 6.45 8.16
N PHE A 146 -27.67 5.71 7.24
CA PHE A 146 -28.08 5.61 5.84
C PHE A 146 -29.47 5.03 5.65
N LYS A 147 -29.89 4.08 6.50
CA LYS A 147 -31.27 3.61 6.53
C LYS A 147 -32.22 4.69 7.04
N ALA A 148 -31.85 5.45 8.06
CA ALA A 148 -32.66 6.55 8.57
C ALA A 148 -32.84 7.68 7.55
N ILE A 149 -31.80 8.02 6.79
CA ILE A 149 -31.81 9.13 5.80
C ILE A 149 -32.23 8.71 4.38
N GLN A 150 -32.83 7.52 4.21
CA GLN A 150 -33.34 7.10 2.89
C GLN A 150 -34.34 8.12 2.34
N LYS A 151 -34.28 8.39 1.03
CA LYS A 151 -35.16 9.42 0.43
C LYS A 151 -36.62 9.02 0.45
N SER A 152 -36.89 7.74 0.26
CA SER A 152 -38.22 7.14 0.35
C SER A 152 -38.54 6.76 1.79
N PRO A 153 -39.63 7.30 2.41
CA PRO A 153 -40.01 6.94 3.77
C PRO A 153 -40.21 5.42 3.99
N GLY A 154 -40.66 4.70 2.95
CA GLY A 154 -40.85 3.25 2.98
C GLY A 154 -39.59 2.44 3.28
N ASN A 155 -38.42 2.97 2.89
CA ASN A 155 -37.11 2.33 3.06
C ASN A 155 -36.44 2.67 4.40
N ARG A 156 -37.01 3.60 5.16
CA ARG A 156 -36.56 3.95 6.52
C ARG A 156 -37.11 2.95 7.54
N TYR A 157 -36.66 3.12 8.77
CA TYR A 157 -37.26 2.48 9.94
C TYR A 157 -38.78 2.66 9.97
N THR A 158 -39.46 1.59 10.37
CA THR A 158 -40.92 1.56 10.47
C THR A 158 -41.43 2.46 11.58
N SER A 159 -40.72 2.54 12.71
CA SER A 159 -41.02 3.37 13.88
C SER A 159 -39.75 3.83 14.59
N ALA A 160 -39.90 4.79 15.52
CA ALA A 160 -38.80 5.23 16.39
C ALA A 160 -38.31 4.10 17.29
N GLN A 161 -39.20 3.22 17.78
CA GLN A 161 -38.79 2.01 18.50
C GLN A 161 -37.87 1.10 17.67
N ALA A 162 -38.16 0.91 16.38
CA ALA A 162 -37.32 0.06 15.52
C ALA A 162 -35.91 0.65 15.33
N PHE A 163 -35.83 1.98 15.24
CA PHE A 163 -34.55 2.70 15.19
C PHE A 163 -33.77 2.56 16.50
N VAL A 164 -34.43 2.78 17.64
CA VAL A 164 -33.83 2.64 18.98
C VAL A 164 -33.35 1.21 19.23
N ASN A 165 -34.15 0.20 18.90
CA ASN A 165 -33.77 -1.20 19.11
C ASN A 165 -32.51 -1.56 18.31
N GLU A 166 -32.35 -0.99 17.11
CA GLU A 166 -31.17 -1.25 16.30
C GLU A 166 -29.92 -0.52 16.85
N LEU A 167 -30.08 0.70 17.39
CA LEU A 167 -29.02 1.41 18.11
C LEU A 167 -28.62 0.72 19.42
N ASP A 168 -29.58 0.21 20.20
CA ASP A 168 -29.32 -0.56 21.42
C ASP A 168 -28.63 -1.89 21.13
N ALA A 169 -29.04 -2.56 20.04
CA ALA A 169 -28.37 -3.77 19.58
C ALA A 169 -26.95 -3.45 19.12
N PHE A 170 -26.75 -2.33 18.42
CA PHE A 170 -25.44 -1.84 18.01
C PHE A 170 -24.51 -1.56 19.20
N LEU A 171 -25.01 -0.96 20.30
CA LEU A 171 -24.19 -0.76 21.50
C LEU A 171 -23.72 -2.08 22.15
N LYS A 172 -24.47 -3.17 21.97
CA LYS A 172 -24.09 -4.51 22.47
C LYS A 172 -23.14 -5.25 21.54
N ASN A 173 -23.28 -5.04 20.24
CA ASN A 173 -22.42 -5.63 19.22
C ASN A 173 -22.16 -4.62 18.11
N PRO A 174 -21.16 -3.73 18.25
CA PRO A 174 -20.88 -2.72 17.24
C PRO A 174 -20.52 -3.29 15.86
N GLN A 175 -20.10 -4.55 15.75
CA GLN A 175 -19.78 -5.22 14.48
C GLN A 175 -20.96 -6.01 13.90
N GLY A 176 -22.14 -5.92 14.52
CA GLY A 176 -23.35 -6.55 14.02
C GLY A 176 -23.82 -5.98 12.69
N ARG A 177 -24.68 -6.74 12.00
CA ARG A 177 -25.32 -6.30 10.76
C ARG A 177 -26.54 -5.46 11.08
N TYR A 178 -26.44 -4.16 10.82
CA TYR A 178 -27.51 -3.20 11.06
C TYR A 178 -27.82 -2.38 9.82
N GLY A 179 -28.92 -1.62 9.84
CA GLY A 179 -29.23 -0.68 8.77
C GLY A 179 -29.73 -1.35 7.49
N VAL A 180 -30.25 -2.58 7.58
CA VAL A 180 -30.73 -3.32 6.41
C VAL A 180 -31.96 -2.65 5.80
N VAL A 181 -31.85 -2.14 4.58
CA VAL A 181 -32.97 -1.61 3.80
C VAL A 181 -33.64 -2.78 3.08
N ILE A 182 -34.82 -3.19 3.55
CA ILE A 182 -35.62 -4.25 2.92
C ILE A 182 -36.32 -3.65 1.70
N GLY A 183 -35.59 -3.53 0.59
CA GLY A 183 -36.17 -3.23 -0.71
C GLY A 183 -36.96 -4.44 -1.21
N ASN A 184 -38.22 -4.22 -1.60
CA ASN A 184 -38.98 -5.19 -2.38
C ASN A 184 -38.16 -5.57 -3.61
N ARG A 185 -37.61 -6.79 -3.64
CA ARG A 185 -36.80 -7.34 -4.74
C ARG A 185 -37.55 -7.50 -6.07
N ASN A 186 -38.83 -7.11 -6.14
CA ASN A 186 -39.67 -7.20 -7.33
C ASN A 186 -40.02 -5.83 -7.92
N LYS A 187 -39.01 -4.99 -8.22
CA LYS A 187 -39.06 -3.97 -9.30
C LYS A 187 -37.69 -3.31 -9.54
N VAL A 188 -36.65 -4.12 -9.74
CA VAL A 188 -35.36 -3.64 -10.29
C VAL A 188 -35.00 -4.47 -11.51
N GLU A 189 -35.92 -4.50 -12.45
CA GLU A 189 -35.60 -4.62 -13.87
C GLU A 189 -36.24 -3.39 -14.54
N ALA A 190 -35.42 -2.65 -15.28
CA ALA A 190 -35.69 -1.35 -15.89
C ALA A 190 -35.64 -0.11 -14.96
N SER A 191 -34.44 0.27 -14.51
CA SER A 191 -34.02 1.69 -14.36
C SER A 191 -32.50 1.82 -14.20
N SER A 192 -31.74 1.24 -15.13
CA SER A 192 -30.31 1.54 -15.34
C SER A 192 -29.93 1.28 -16.80
N ALA A 193 -30.77 1.81 -17.69
CA ALA A 193 -30.46 2.00 -19.11
C ALA A 193 -31.38 3.10 -19.64
N LEU A 194 -31.06 4.36 -19.36
CA LEU A 194 -31.44 5.49 -20.20
C LEU A 194 -30.57 6.71 -19.85
N GLY A 195 -29.35 6.70 -20.38
CA GLY A 195 -28.75 7.95 -20.85
C GLY A 195 -29.53 8.42 -22.07
N SER A 196 -29.62 9.74 -22.24
CA SER A 196 -30.34 10.50 -23.27
C SER A 196 -31.82 10.81 -22.96
N GLN A 197 -32.04 11.90 -22.23
CA GLN A 197 -32.65 13.11 -22.79
C GLN A 197 -32.57 14.25 -21.77
N ALA A 198 -31.51 15.03 -21.89
CA ALA A 198 -31.41 16.34 -21.28
C ALA A 198 -32.35 17.31 -22.00
N LYS A 199 -33.27 17.94 -21.26
CA LYS A 199 -33.91 19.21 -21.62
C LYS A 199 -34.12 20.03 -20.34
N GLY A 200 -33.56 21.24 -20.35
CA GLY A 200 -33.74 22.28 -19.33
C GLY A 200 -32.39 22.75 -18.78
N SER A 201 -31.58 23.47 -19.58
CA SER A 201 -31.55 24.93 -19.68
C SER A 201 -30.99 25.65 -18.44
N ASN A 202 -29.84 26.30 -18.66
CA ASN A 202 -29.17 27.30 -17.82
C ASN A 202 -28.37 26.75 -16.62
N PHE A 203 -27.10 26.38 -16.83
CA PHE A 203 -25.98 26.90 -16.03
C PHE A 203 -24.59 26.48 -16.55
N GLU A 204 -24.43 26.35 -17.87
CA GLU A 204 -23.18 25.87 -18.49
C GLU A 204 -22.48 26.99 -19.27
N LYS A 205 -22.41 28.16 -18.62
CA LYS A 205 -21.60 29.30 -19.05
C LYS A 205 -20.98 29.93 -17.83
N ILE A 206 -19.87 29.37 -17.37
CA ILE A 206 -18.73 30.03 -16.74
C ILE A 206 -17.67 28.92 -16.62
N HIS A 207 -16.43 29.28 -16.96
CA HIS A 207 -15.22 28.45 -16.88
C HIS A 207 -14.74 27.74 -18.17
N GLU A 208 -14.94 28.38 -19.33
CA GLU A 208 -14.14 28.13 -20.55
C GLU A 208 -13.53 29.43 -21.09
N LEU A 209 -12.81 30.17 -20.23
CA LEU A 209 -11.94 31.30 -20.60
C LEU A 209 -10.75 31.29 -19.64
N GLU A 210 -9.53 31.47 -20.17
CA GLU A 210 -8.21 31.30 -19.52
C GLU A 210 -7.70 29.85 -19.59
N SER A 211 -6.72 29.46 -20.43
CA SER A 211 -5.53 30.18 -20.87
C SER A 211 -4.96 29.53 -22.13
N SER A 212 -4.83 30.32 -23.20
CA SER A 212 -3.92 30.05 -24.32
C SER A 212 -3.08 31.30 -24.57
N LEU A 213 -1.94 31.13 -25.28
CA LEU A 213 -0.89 32.10 -25.69
C LEU A 213 0.38 32.01 -24.82
N HIS A 214 1.63 31.86 -25.32
CA HIS A 214 2.26 32.17 -26.61
C HIS A 214 3.50 31.29 -26.90
N LYS A 215 3.91 31.22 -28.19
CA LYS A 215 5.13 30.58 -28.70
C LYS A 215 6.00 31.57 -29.51
N ASN A 216 7.33 31.42 -29.38
CA ASN A 216 8.47 31.80 -30.25
C ASN A 216 8.96 33.26 -30.43
N ARG A 217 10.30 33.43 -30.33
CA ARG A 217 11.13 34.32 -31.20
C ARG A 217 12.60 33.85 -31.32
N ARG A 218 13.23 34.21 -32.45
CA ARG A 218 14.52 33.75 -33.05
C ARG A 218 15.59 34.86 -32.99
N THR A 219 16.81 34.54 -33.50
CA THR A 219 17.92 35.40 -34.06
C THR A 219 19.12 35.67 -33.13
N ARG A 220 20.40 35.87 -33.53
CA ARG A 220 21.31 35.63 -34.69
C ARG A 220 22.72 36.19 -34.33
N THR A 221 23.79 35.73 -35.03
CA THR A 221 25.14 36.36 -35.28
C THR A 221 26.25 36.17 -34.23
N ARG A 222 27.58 36.19 -34.50
CA ARG A 222 28.50 36.03 -35.66
C ARG A 222 29.94 36.03 -35.05
N GLY A 223 30.88 35.33 -35.71
CA GLY A 223 32.30 35.75 -35.76
C GLY A 223 33.34 34.85 -35.06
N THR A 224 34.19 34.17 -35.83
CA THR A 224 35.66 34.35 -35.89
C THR A 224 36.28 33.22 -36.74
N SER A 225 36.30 33.42 -38.06
CA SER A 225 36.94 32.55 -39.06
C SER A 225 38.19 33.23 -39.60
N VAL A 226 39.30 33.24 -38.86
CA VAL A 226 40.60 33.73 -39.38
C VAL A 226 41.83 32.92 -38.85
N VAL A 227 41.71 32.13 -37.78
CA VAL A 227 42.90 31.50 -37.14
C VAL A 227 43.22 30.08 -37.66
N VAL A 228 42.25 29.35 -38.24
CA VAL A 228 42.41 27.93 -38.62
C VAL A 228 43.22 27.71 -39.91
N VAL A 229 43.33 28.72 -40.78
CA VAL A 229 44.00 28.58 -42.10
C VAL A 229 45.54 28.60 -42.00
N ILE A 230 46.11 29.14 -40.92
CA ILE A 230 47.57 29.33 -40.77
C ILE A 230 48.27 28.07 -40.23
N ILE A 231 47.56 27.22 -39.47
CA ILE A 231 48.13 26.01 -38.82
C ILE A 231 48.25 24.82 -39.80
N VAL A 232 47.37 24.75 -40.80
CA VAL A 232 47.33 23.64 -41.77
C VAL A 232 48.53 23.67 -42.74
N ILE A 233 49.05 24.86 -43.04
CA ILE A 233 50.15 25.04 -44.00
C ILE A 233 51.51 24.68 -43.38
N THR A 234 51.66 24.82 -42.05
CA THR A 234 52.92 24.51 -41.34
C THR A 234 53.14 23.01 -41.09
N VAL A 235 52.07 22.21 -40.96
CA VAL A 235 52.18 20.76 -40.69
C VAL A 235 52.55 19.95 -41.95
N ALA A 236 52.10 20.40 -43.12
CA ALA A 236 52.36 19.70 -44.39
C ALA A 236 53.84 19.71 -44.81
N VAL A 237 54.60 20.75 -44.43
CA VAL A 237 56.02 20.90 -44.81
C VAL A 237 56.93 19.98 -43.98
N VAL A 238 56.55 19.64 -42.74
CA VAL A 238 57.35 18.77 -41.85
C VAL A 238 57.24 17.30 -42.24
N ILE A 239 56.08 16.86 -42.72
CA ILE A 239 55.81 15.46 -43.11
C ILE A 239 56.60 15.07 -44.37
N ALA A 240 56.77 15.99 -45.32
CA ALA A 240 57.51 15.74 -46.55
C ALA A 240 59.04 15.57 -46.31
N GLY A 241 59.59 16.22 -45.28
CA GLY A 241 61.01 16.13 -44.91
C GLY A 241 61.39 14.81 -44.23
N LEU A 242 60.48 14.23 -43.42
CA LEU A 242 60.72 12.95 -42.74
C LEU A 242 60.70 11.75 -43.69
N TYR A 243 59.84 11.80 -44.72
CA TYR A 243 59.68 10.72 -45.69
C TYR A 243 60.92 10.50 -46.58
N TRP A 244 61.64 11.58 -46.91
CA TRP A 244 62.85 11.50 -47.75
C TRP A 244 64.06 10.93 -46.98
N LEU A 245 64.11 11.11 -45.66
CA LEU A 245 65.25 10.69 -44.82
C LEU A 245 65.24 9.19 -44.47
N ILE A 246 64.06 8.58 -44.36
CA ILE A 246 63.92 7.15 -44.00
C ILE A 246 64.27 6.24 -45.19
N ASN A 247 64.13 6.71 -46.42
CA ASN A 247 64.31 5.87 -47.61
C ASN A 247 65.77 5.77 -48.10
N SER A 248 66.72 6.46 -47.44
CA SER A 248 68.10 6.56 -47.93
C SER A 248 69.12 5.64 -47.24
N ILE A 249 68.74 4.87 -46.21
CA ILE A 249 69.69 4.03 -45.48
C ILE A 249 69.05 2.70 -45.06
N LYS A 250 69.09 1.69 -45.94
CA LYS A 250 69.20 0.25 -45.60
C LYS A 250 69.30 -0.60 -46.87
N LYS A 251 70.53 -0.84 -47.32
CA LYS A 251 70.90 -2.01 -48.13
C LYS A 251 72.33 -2.41 -47.78
N SER A 252 72.47 -3.56 -47.13
CA SER A 252 73.52 -4.56 -47.32
C SER A 252 73.68 -5.37 -46.04
N ASN A 253 73.28 -6.64 -46.04
CA ASN A 253 74.27 -7.72 -46.00
C ASN A 253 73.61 -9.05 -46.36
N SER A 254 74.25 -9.78 -47.27
CA SER A 254 73.95 -11.15 -47.66
C SER A 254 74.75 -12.13 -46.81
N GLN A 255 74.15 -13.23 -46.38
CA GLN A 255 74.90 -14.47 -46.19
C GLN A 255 74.04 -15.72 -46.44
N THR A 256 74.73 -16.72 -46.94
CA THR A 256 74.31 -17.90 -47.71
C THR A 256 74.08 -19.10 -46.80
N GLY A 257 73.09 -19.95 -47.14
CA GLY A 257 73.29 -21.41 -47.08
C GLY A 257 72.32 -22.27 -46.24
N LYS A 258 71.17 -22.63 -46.85
CA LYS A 258 70.62 -24.00 -46.99
C LYS A 258 69.49 -23.90 -48.03
N ASP A 259 69.66 -24.52 -49.20
CA ASP A 259 68.74 -24.34 -50.34
C ASP A 259 67.30 -24.81 -50.07
N PHE A 260 67.10 -25.61 -49.03
CA PHE A 260 65.77 -25.90 -48.49
C PHE A 260 65.89 -26.28 -47.03
N PHE A 261 64.83 -26.04 -46.26
CA PHE A 261 64.65 -26.61 -44.93
C PHE A 261 63.29 -27.33 -44.89
N VAL A 262 63.12 -28.24 -43.93
CA VAL A 262 61.85 -28.96 -43.76
C VAL A 262 60.98 -28.15 -42.81
N LEU A 263 59.78 -27.77 -43.25
CA LEU A 263 58.84 -27.03 -42.40
C LEU A 263 58.46 -27.88 -41.19
N GLU A 264 58.61 -27.29 -40.00
CA GLU A 264 58.04 -27.86 -38.78
C GLU A 264 56.54 -27.59 -38.71
N ASP A 265 55.88 -28.13 -37.69
CA ASP A 265 54.48 -27.84 -37.41
C ASP A 265 54.42 -26.67 -36.42
N TYR A 266 54.17 -25.48 -36.93
CA TYR A 266 54.09 -24.27 -36.10
C TYR A 266 52.69 -24.07 -35.52
N THR A 267 51.72 -24.94 -35.81
CA THR A 267 50.37 -24.81 -35.25
C THR A 267 50.38 -25.00 -33.73
N GLY A 268 49.71 -24.10 -33.01
CA GLY A 268 49.70 -24.05 -31.54
C GLY A 268 50.87 -23.28 -30.92
N GLU A 269 51.93 -22.99 -31.66
CA GLU A 269 53.06 -22.20 -31.19
C GLU A 269 52.79 -20.68 -31.27
N ASN A 270 53.54 -19.92 -30.47
CA ASN A 270 53.44 -18.46 -30.45
C ASN A 270 54.17 -17.84 -31.65
N ILE A 271 53.50 -16.93 -32.37
CA ILE A 271 54.01 -16.33 -33.61
C ILE A 271 55.33 -15.59 -33.41
N GLU A 272 55.53 -14.90 -32.28
CA GLU A 272 56.75 -14.12 -32.07
C GLU A 272 57.96 -15.06 -31.94
N VAL A 273 57.80 -16.20 -31.28
CA VAL A 273 58.85 -17.22 -31.13
C VAL A 273 59.16 -17.85 -32.48
N VAL A 274 58.12 -18.32 -33.18
CA VAL A 274 58.27 -18.96 -34.49
C VAL A 274 58.88 -18.00 -35.52
N ALA A 275 58.36 -16.77 -35.62
CA ALA A 275 58.88 -15.77 -36.54
C ALA A 275 60.35 -15.42 -36.22
N ASN A 276 60.69 -15.23 -34.95
CA ASN A 276 62.08 -14.95 -34.55
C ASN A 276 63.01 -16.12 -34.87
N ASN A 277 62.58 -17.37 -34.66
CA ASN A 277 63.38 -18.55 -35.02
C ASN A 277 63.57 -18.63 -36.55
N LEU A 278 62.50 -18.45 -37.33
CA LEU A 278 62.56 -18.46 -38.79
C LEU A 278 63.47 -17.34 -39.34
N ILE A 279 63.41 -16.14 -38.76
CA ILE A 279 64.25 -15.01 -39.17
C ILE A 279 65.71 -15.26 -38.80
N ASN A 280 65.99 -15.64 -37.55
CA ASN A 280 67.36 -15.74 -37.03
C ASN A 280 68.10 -17.00 -37.52
N GLU A 281 67.39 -18.12 -37.65
CA GLU A 281 67.99 -19.41 -38.00
C GLU A 281 67.97 -19.67 -39.51
N TYR A 282 66.91 -19.24 -40.21
CA TYR A 282 66.70 -19.53 -41.62
C TYR A 282 66.69 -18.29 -42.52
N GLY A 283 66.81 -17.08 -41.96
CA GLY A 283 66.95 -15.84 -42.73
C GLY A 283 65.66 -15.37 -43.43
N PHE A 284 64.48 -15.75 -42.90
CA PHE A 284 63.21 -15.31 -43.47
C PHE A 284 63.08 -13.79 -43.49
N GLU A 285 62.59 -13.25 -44.61
CA GLU A 285 62.13 -11.86 -44.69
C GLU A 285 60.60 -11.80 -44.54
N VAL A 286 60.12 -11.04 -43.55
CA VAL A 286 58.68 -10.78 -43.35
C VAL A 286 58.12 -10.06 -44.58
N GLU A 287 56.91 -10.43 -45.00
CA GLU A 287 56.21 -9.97 -46.22
C GLU A 287 56.83 -10.42 -47.56
N LYS A 288 57.91 -11.19 -47.53
CA LYS A 288 58.54 -11.77 -48.73
C LYS A 288 58.52 -13.29 -48.70
N ASP A 289 59.00 -13.88 -47.62
CA ASP A 289 59.08 -15.33 -47.40
C ASP A 289 58.06 -15.80 -46.34
N LEU A 290 57.80 -14.95 -45.33
CA LEU A 290 56.81 -15.18 -44.26
C LEU A 290 55.65 -14.17 -44.37
N PHE A 291 54.44 -14.69 -44.55
CA PHE A 291 53.20 -13.93 -44.56
C PHE A 291 52.38 -14.29 -43.31
N ILE A 292 51.92 -13.28 -42.60
CA ILE A 292 51.15 -13.46 -41.37
C ILE A 292 49.76 -12.88 -41.59
N GLU A 293 48.74 -13.74 -41.55
CA GLU A 293 47.35 -13.33 -41.63
C GLU A 293 46.73 -13.41 -40.23
N TRP A 294 46.40 -12.27 -39.64
CA TRP A 294 45.70 -12.23 -38.36
C TRP A 294 44.21 -12.40 -38.58
N LYS A 295 43.59 -13.36 -37.88
CA LYS A 295 42.14 -13.53 -37.83
C LYS A 295 41.66 -13.76 -36.42
N THR A 296 40.49 -13.23 -36.10
CA THR A 296 39.78 -13.53 -34.85
C THR A 296 39.28 -14.96 -34.88
N ASN A 297 39.65 -15.74 -33.87
CA ASN A 297 39.16 -17.11 -33.66
C ASN A 297 39.26 -17.48 -32.16
N ASP A 298 39.03 -18.76 -31.85
CA ASP A 298 39.02 -19.35 -30.50
C ASP A 298 40.39 -19.82 -29.99
N VAL A 299 41.43 -19.76 -30.83
CA VAL A 299 42.81 -20.07 -30.44
C VAL A 299 43.41 -18.91 -29.63
N THR A 300 44.28 -19.20 -28.66
CA THR A 300 44.98 -18.20 -27.84
C THR A 300 45.61 -17.10 -28.70
N LYS A 301 45.38 -15.84 -28.34
CA LYS A 301 45.94 -14.67 -29.06
C LYS A 301 47.44 -14.81 -29.23
N GLY A 302 47.91 -14.59 -30.47
CA GLY A 302 49.31 -14.70 -30.84
C GLY A 302 49.76 -16.11 -31.19
N ASN A 303 48.91 -17.14 -31.07
CA ASN A 303 49.26 -18.48 -31.53
C ASN A 303 48.82 -18.72 -32.98
N ILE A 304 49.61 -19.51 -33.70
CA ILE A 304 49.34 -19.91 -35.08
C ILE A 304 48.29 -21.03 -35.07
N TYR A 305 47.25 -20.91 -35.90
CA TYR A 305 46.17 -21.90 -35.95
C TYR A 305 46.06 -22.61 -37.32
N ASP A 306 46.70 -22.06 -38.35
CA ASP A 306 46.82 -22.72 -39.66
C ASP A 306 48.13 -22.29 -40.31
N GLN A 307 48.73 -23.23 -41.04
CA GLN A 307 49.91 -22.98 -41.84
C GLN A 307 49.76 -23.57 -43.23
N ASP A 308 50.30 -22.85 -44.20
CA ASP A 308 50.41 -23.25 -45.59
C ASP A 308 51.78 -22.78 -46.14
N PRO A 309 52.66 -23.67 -46.63
CA PRO A 309 52.49 -25.12 -46.85
C PRO A 309 52.35 -25.95 -45.56
N LYS A 310 51.84 -27.19 -45.71
CA LYS A 310 51.64 -28.12 -44.59
C LYS A 310 52.98 -28.63 -44.02
N PRO A 311 53.02 -29.06 -42.74
CA PRO A 311 54.28 -29.44 -42.09
C PRO A 311 54.96 -30.63 -42.78
N LYS A 312 56.26 -30.80 -42.52
CA LYS A 312 57.15 -31.85 -43.05
C LYS A 312 57.41 -31.77 -44.56
N GLN A 313 57.06 -30.65 -45.21
CA GLN A 313 57.39 -30.38 -46.62
C GLN A 313 58.74 -29.66 -46.75
N LYS A 314 59.42 -29.86 -47.88
CA LYS A 314 60.63 -29.11 -48.23
C LYS A 314 60.24 -27.70 -48.66
N PHE A 315 60.87 -26.69 -48.07
CA PHE A 315 60.61 -25.28 -48.34
C PHE A 315 61.88 -24.58 -48.83
N PHE A 316 61.79 -23.90 -49.97
CA PHE A 316 62.86 -23.17 -50.63
C PHE A 316 62.77 -21.67 -50.33
N ILE A 317 63.68 -21.16 -49.49
CA ILE A 317 63.74 -19.73 -49.10
C ILE A 317 63.90 -18.85 -50.34
N GLY A 318 63.13 -17.76 -50.45
CA GLY A 318 63.12 -16.86 -51.60
C GLY A 318 62.33 -17.34 -52.83
N LYS A 319 61.83 -18.58 -52.83
CA LYS A 319 60.98 -19.15 -53.91
C LYS A 319 59.58 -19.49 -53.40
N ASP A 320 59.51 -20.16 -52.25
CA ASP A 320 58.26 -20.55 -51.61
C ASP A 320 57.81 -19.47 -50.62
N LYS A 321 56.52 -19.45 -50.30
CA LYS A 321 55.91 -18.49 -49.37
C LYS A 321 55.23 -19.26 -48.24
N LEU A 322 55.60 -18.96 -47.01
CA LEU A 322 54.97 -19.52 -45.83
C LEU A 322 53.88 -18.55 -45.33
N MET A 323 52.63 -18.99 -45.37
CA MET A 323 51.50 -18.28 -44.78
C MET A 323 51.18 -18.89 -43.42
N LEU A 324 51.31 -18.09 -42.36
CA LEU A 324 50.88 -18.43 -41.01
C LEU A 324 49.62 -17.64 -40.70
N LYS A 325 48.52 -18.33 -40.43
CA LYS A 325 47.32 -17.69 -39.90
C LYS A 325 47.41 -17.67 -38.39
N VAL A 326 47.37 -16.48 -37.82
CA VAL A 326 47.59 -16.23 -36.40
C VAL A 326 46.29 -15.76 -35.78
N SER A 327 46.00 -16.31 -34.60
CA SER A 327 44.85 -15.86 -33.83
C SER A 327 45.08 -14.45 -33.32
N ALA A 328 44.19 -13.54 -33.69
CA ALA A 328 44.07 -12.23 -33.05
C ALA A 328 43.49 -12.30 -31.62
N GLY A 329 43.17 -13.51 -31.15
CA GLY A 329 42.27 -13.77 -30.05
C GLY A 329 40.82 -13.65 -30.50
N SER A 330 39.88 -14.10 -29.67
CA SER A 330 38.49 -13.73 -29.86
C SER A 330 38.36 -12.23 -29.61
N GLU A 331 37.68 -11.52 -30.51
CA GLU A 331 37.30 -10.13 -30.25
C GLU A 331 36.47 -10.13 -28.97
N ILE A 332 36.94 -9.45 -27.92
CA ILE A 332 36.23 -9.36 -26.65
C ILE A 332 35.56 -8.00 -26.57
N LEU A 333 34.24 -8.00 -26.45
CA LEU A 333 33.47 -6.82 -26.12
C LEU A 333 33.14 -6.87 -24.62
N TYR A 334 32.98 -5.70 -24.01
CA TYR A 334 32.53 -5.61 -22.63
C TYR A 334 31.01 -5.57 -22.59
N VAL A 335 30.39 -6.42 -21.78
CA VAL A 335 28.93 -6.42 -21.58
C VAL A 335 28.54 -5.04 -21.01
N PRO A 336 27.70 -4.25 -21.68
CA PRO A 336 27.27 -2.94 -21.20
C PRO A 336 26.40 -3.08 -19.94
N ASP A 337 26.34 -2.02 -19.14
CA ASP A 337 25.37 -1.97 -18.04
C ASP A 337 23.97 -1.67 -18.59
N VAL A 338 23.08 -2.63 -18.40
CA VAL A 338 21.68 -2.58 -18.83
C VAL A 338 20.73 -2.69 -17.64
N ILE A 339 21.24 -2.68 -16.41
CA ILE A 339 20.41 -2.74 -15.20
C ILE A 339 19.64 -1.43 -15.06
N GLY A 340 18.33 -1.52 -14.80
CA GLY A 340 17.45 -0.35 -14.70
C GLY A 340 16.89 0.15 -16.05
N GLU A 341 17.39 -0.36 -17.18
CA GLU A 341 16.84 -0.08 -18.50
C GLU A 341 15.57 -0.91 -18.77
N THR A 342 14.78 -0.48 -19.77
CA THR A 342 13.64 -1.27 -20.24
C THR A 342 14.12 -2.52 -20.98
N LYS A 343 13.34 -3.60 -20.90
CA LYS A 343 13.59 -4.85 -21.64
C LYS A 343 13.88 -4.58 -23.12
N GLU A 344 13.10 -3.70 -23.75
CA GLU A 344 13.25 -3.36 -25.16
C GLU A 344 14.59 -2.67 -25.45
N ASN A 345 14.97 -1.66 -24.65
CA ASN A 345 16.23 -0.94 -24.81
C ASN A 345 17.44 -1.87 -24.60
N ALA A 346 17.42 -2.66 -23.52
CA ALA A 346 18.49 -3.57 -23.16
C ALA A 346 18.70 -4.65 -24.24
N ASN A 347 17.61 -5.23 -24.76
CA ASN A 347 17.68 -6.23 -25.81
C ASN A 347 18.27 -5.65 -27.10
N SER A 348 17.76 -4.49 -27.55
CA SER A 348 18.28 -3.84 -28.76
C SER A 348 19.75 -3.45 -28.65
N LEU A 349 20.19 -2.97 -27.47
CA LEU A 349 21.59 -2.62 -27.24
C LEU A 349 22.49 -3.86 -27.34
N LEU A 350 22.16 -4.94 -26.63
CA LEU A 350 22.96 -6.16 -26.61
C LEU A 350 22.99 -6.87 -27.98
N GLU A 351 21.87 -6.92 -28.70
CA GLU A 351 21.82 -7.46 -30.07
C GLU A 351 22.68 -6.62 -31.04
N SER A 352 22.69 -5.29 -30.89
CA SER A 352 23.52 -4.41 -31.73
C SER A 352 25.03 -4.63 -31.53
N MET A 353 25.42 -5.14 -30.37
CA MET A 353 26.80 -5.54 -30.05
C MET A 353 27.11 -7.00 -30.47
N GLY A 354 26.15 -7.68 -31.10
CA GLY A 354 26.32 -9.03 -31.63
C GLY A 354 26.13 -10.13 -30.60
N TYR A 355 25.55 -9.86 -29.41
CA TYR A 355 25.25 -10.90 -28.42
C TYR A 355 23.92 -11.61 -28.68
N ASN A 356 23.85 -12.88 -28.27
CA ASN A 356 22.60 -13.64 -28.25
C ASN A 356 21.87 -13.41 -26.92
N VAL A 357 20.77 -12.65 -26.93
CA VAL A 357 20.07 -12.31 -25.69
C VAL A 357 19.07 -13.40 -25.29
N LEU A 358 19.16 -13.87 -24.04
CA LEU A 358 18.16 -14.72 -23.41
C LEU A 358 17.42 -13.94 -22.34
N ILE A 359 16.11 -13.79 -22.47
CA ILE A 359 15.30 -13.08 -21.48
C ILE A 359 14.74 -14.10 -20.49
N LYS A 360 14.99 -13.86 -19.20
CA LYS A 360 14.33 -14.56 -18.09
C LYS A 360 13.54 -13.56 -17.28
N TYR A 361 12.40 -14.00 -16.77
CA TYR A 361 11.56 -13.18 -15.91
C TYR A 361 11.80 -13.57 -14.45
N GLU A 362 11.85 -12.57 -13.57
CA GLU A 362 11.94 -12.75 -12.13
C GLU A 362 11.13 -11.67 -11.40
N SER A 363 10.70 -12.00 -10.18
CA SER A 363 10.06 -11.04 -9.29
C SER A 363 11.08 -10.07 -8.70
N SER A 364 10.73 -8.78 -8.60
CA SER A 364 11.60 -7.78 -7.98
C SER A 364 10.79 -6.70 -7.28
N GLU A 365 11.07 -6.49 -5.99
CA GLU A 365 10.49 -5.42 -5.16
C GLU A 365 11.04 -4.02 -5.48
N ILE A 366 12.19 -3.93 -6.16
CA ILE A 366 12.91 -2.67 -6.40
C ILE A 366 12.56 -2.07 -7.76
N TYR A 367 12.51 -2.92 -8.79
CA TYR A 367 12.31 -2.52 -10.18
C TYR A 367 10.88 -2.79 -10.64
N SER A 368 10.27 -1.81 -11.31
CA SER A 368 8.94 -1.95 -11.92
C SER A 368 8.93 -2.99 -13.05
N LYS A 369 7.73 -3.47 -13.41
CA LYS A 369 7.52 -4.44 -14.50
C LYS A 369 8.19 -4.01 -15.81
N ASN A 370 8.81 -4.96 -16.50
CA ASN A 370 9.58 -4.81 -17.75
C ASN A 370 10.93 -4.07 -17.63
N ILE A 371 11.45 -3.86 -16.41
CA ILE A 371 12.78 -3.30 -16.18
C ILE A 371 13.80 -4.42 -15.94
N VAL A 372 14.99 -4.30 -16.50
CA VAL A 372 16.07 -5.27 -16.28
C VAL A 372 16.62 -5.15 -14.85
N THR A 373 16.63 -6.26 -14.13
CA THR A 373 17.06 -6.35 -12.72
C THR A 373 18.52 -6.79 -12.61
N ASN A 374 18.97 -7.65 -13.53
CA ASN A 374 20.29 -8.26 -13.50
C ASN A 374 20.68 -8.79 -14.89
N SER A 375 21.97 -9.01 -15.10
CA SER A 375 22.49 -9.65 -16.32
C SER A 375 23.61 -10.66 -16.01
N LEU A 376 23.69 -11.70 -16.84
CA LEU A 376 24.71 -12.73 -16.79
C LEU A 376 25.31 -12.96 -18.19
N PRO A 377 26.63 -12.77 -18.40
CA PRO A 377 27.61 -12.26 -17.45
C PRO A 377 27.30 -10.84 -16.96
N ARG A 378 27.85 -10.46 -15.79
CA ARG A 378 27.60 -9.14 -15.17
C ARG A 378 28.11 -7.99 -16.04
N PRO A 379 27.58 -6.76 -15.90
CA PRO A 379 28.12 -5.59 -16.60
C PRO A 379 29.63 -5.44 -16.41
N GLY A 380 30.33 -5.07 -17.49
CA GLY A 380 31.79 -4.97 -17.54
C GLY A 380 32.52 -6.30 -17.73
N SER A 381 31.83 -7.43 -17.84
CA SER A 381 32.47 -8.72 -18.17
C SER A 381 32.96 -8.73 -19.63
N ALA A 382 34.14 -9.28 -19.89
CA ALA A 382 34.65 -9.48 -21.24
C ALA A 382 34.01 -10.73 -21.85
N LEU A 383 33.30 -10.57 -22.97
CA LEU A 383 32.57 -11.64 -23.63
C LEU A 383 32.67 -11.47 -25.16
N PRO A 384 33.03 -12.52 -25.93
CA PRO A 384 33.07 -12.44 -27.39
C PRO A 384 31.69 -12.21 -28.03
N PRO A 385 31.61 -11.51 -29.19
CA PRO A 385 30.40 -11.45 -30.00
C PRO A 385 29.87 -12.85 -30.35
N GLY A 386 28.55 -13.01 -30.38
CA GLY A 386 27.86 -14.28 -30.62
C GLY A 386 27.61 -15.11 -29.37
N GLU A 387 28.23 -14.78 -28.24
CA GLU A 387 27.95 -15.44 -26.96
C GLU A 387 26.62 -15.00 -26.35
N LYS A 388 26.10 -15.83 -25.45
CA LYS A 388 24.80 -15.62 -24.83
C LYS A 388 24.89 -14.69 -23.63
N VAL A 389 24.08 -13.63 -23.61
CA VAL A 389 23.85 -12.77 -22.45
C VAL A 389 22.43 -13.01 -21.96
N THR A 390 22.28 -13.47 -20.71
CA THR A 390 20.96 -13.61 -20.07
C THR A 390 20.63 -12.32 -19.33
N ILE A 391 19.52 -11.68 -19.67
CA ILE A 391 18.96 -10.57 -18.90
C ILE A 391 17.77 -11.06 -18.09
N TYR A 392 17.73 -10.66 -16.83
CA TYR A 392 16.62 -10.89 -15.92
C TYR A 392 15.73 -9.65 -15.93
N VAL A 393 14.46 -9.84 -16.18
CA VAL A 393 13.48 -8.77 -16.34
C VAL A 393 12.45 -8.89 -15.22
N SER A 394 12.25 -7.78 -14.52
CA SER A 394 11.26 -7.67 -13.46
C SER A 394 9.87 -7.91 -14.01
N GLU A 395 9.14 -8.83 -13.38
CA GLU A 395 7.67 -8.93 -13.55
C GLU A 395 6.93 -7.87 -12.71
N GLY A 396 7.68 -7.03 -11.99
CA GLY A 396 7.21 -6.24 -10.86
C GLY A 396 7.47 -7.00 -9.54
N PRO A 397 7.06 -6.42 -8.40
CA PRO A 397 6.85 -7.19 -7.18
C PRO A 397 6.03 -8.42 -7.53
N THR A 398 6.40 -9.60 -7.02
CA THR A 398 5.53 -10.77 -7.20
C THR A 398 4.23 -10.44 -6.51
N ASP A 399 3.14 -10.33 -7.28
CA ASP A 399 1.80 -10.49 -6.76
C ASP A 399 1.58 -11.95 -6.30
N ALA A 400 2.47 -12.51 -5.48
CA ALA A 400 1.97 -13.29 -4.36
C ALA A 400 1.50 -12.24 -3.36
N THR A 401 0.38 -11.59 -3.68
CA THR A 401 -0.39 -10.91 -2.65
C THR A 401 -0.59 -11.97 -1.58
N THR A 402 0.06 -11.78 -0.44
CA THR A 402 -0.33 -12.52 0.75
C THR A 402 -1.58 -11.82 1.25
N THR A 403 -2.51 -12.63 1.70
CA THR A 403 -3.74 -12.14 2.30
C THR A 403 -3.86 -12.83 3.65
N VAL A 404 -4.40 -12.10 4.61
CA VAL A 404 -4.59 -12.62 5.95
C VAL A 404 -5.86 -13.43 5.94
N VAL A 405 -5.81 -14.66 6.47
CA VAL A 405 -7.02 -15.48 6.61
C VAL A 405 -8.02 -14.74 7.49
N PRO A 406 -9.21 -14.36 6.96
CA PRO A 406 -10.22 -13.69 7.74
C PRO A 406 -10.92 -14.66 8.69
N TYR A 407 -11.52 -14.12 9.74
CA TYR A 407 -12.38 -14.88 10.63
C TYR A 407 -13.74 -15.14 9.97
N ILE A 408 -14.08 -16.40 9.76
CA ILE A 408 -15.34 -16.83 9.12
C ILE A 408 -16.20 -17.74 10.00
N VAL A 409 -15.76 -18.04 11.22
CA VAL A 409 -16.54 -18.86 12.17
C VAL A 409 -17.79 -18.09 12.64
N GLY A 410 -18.95 -18.74 12.60
CA GLY A 410 -20.27 -18.17 12.90
C GLY A 410 -21.01 -17.56 11.71
N TYR A 411 -20.34 -17.41 10.56
CA TYR A 411 -20.97 -16.92 9.35
C TYR A 411 -21.79 -18.00 8.65
N THR A 412 -22.81 -17.57 7.89
CA THR A 412 -23.51 -18.45 6.96
C THR A 412 -22.56 -18.88 5.85
N TRP A 413 -22.87 -19.99 5.20
CA TRP A 413 -22.07 -20.47 4.07
C TRP A 413 -21.91 -19.44 2.95
N GLU A 414 -22.99 -18.72 2.62
CA GLU A 414 -22.98 -17.65 1.61
C GLU A 414 -22.09 -16.48 2.04
N ASP A 415 -22.23 -16.03 3.29
CA ASP A 415 -21.42 -14.92 3.82
C ASP A 415 -19.93 -15.29 3.95
N ALA A 416 -19.62 -16.52 4.40
CA ALA A 416 -18.25 -17.02 4.50
C ALA A 416 -17.57 -17.10 3.12
N MET A 417 -18.31 -17.53 2.09
CA MET A 417 -17.82 -17.53 0.72
C MET A 417 -17.55 -16.11 0.22
N GLN A 418 -18.42 -15.15 0.53
CA GLN A 418 -18.21 -13.75 0.18
C GLN A 418 -16.99 -13.17 0.89
N ILE A 419 -16.85 -13.39 2.20
CA ILE A 419 -15.72 -12.88 3.01
C ILE A 419 -14.39 -13.42 2.51
N LEU A 420 -14.33 -14.72 2.21
CA LEU A 420 -13.13 -15.31 1.63
C LEU A 420 -12.87 -14.75 0.23
N SER A 421 -13.90 -14.63 -0.62
CA SER A 421 -13.74 -14.03 -1.96
C SER A 421 -13.24 -12.60 -1.91
N ASP A 422 -13.72 -11.78 -0.97
CA ASP A 422 -13.27 -10.39 -0.77
C ASP A 422 -11.81 -10.34 -0.30
N ALA A 423 -11.38 -11.33 0.48
CA ALA A 423 -9.99 -11.54 0.87
C ALA A 423 -9.13 -12.23 -0.22
N ASN A 424 -9.69 -12.48 -1.41
CA ASN A 424 -9.08 -13.30 -2.46
C ASN A 424 -8.67 -14.70 -1.97
N LEU A 425 -9.56 -15.39 -1.26
CA LEU A 425 -9.42 -16.75 -0.74
C LEU A 425 -10.64 -17.59 -1.15
N ASN A 426 -10.49 -18.92 -1.11
CA ASN A 426 -11.54 -19.86 -1.50
C ASN A 426 -11.90 -20.80 -0.34
N ILE A 427 -13.13 -21.31 -0.31
CA ILE A 427 -13.48 -22.44 0.58
C ILE A 427 -12.86 -23.71 -0.01
N GLY A 428 -12.08 -24.42 0.80
CA GLY A 428 -11.49 -25.72 0.46
C GLY A 428 -12.34 -26.89 0.94
N GLU A 429 -11.70 -27.83 1.63
CA GLU A 429 -12.37 -28.99 2.21
C GLU A 429 -13.45 -28.57 3.23
N ALA A 430 -14.68 -29.07 3.05
CA ALA A 430 -15.82 -28.73 3.89
C ALA A 430 -16.45 -29.96 4.52
N THR A 431 -16.41 -30.05 5.85
CA THR A 431 -16.89 -31.20 6.64
C THR A 431 -18.07 -30.83 7.52
N GLY A 432 -19.12 -31.64 7.55
CA GLY A 432 -20.27 -31.44 8.45
C GLY A 432 -20.01 -32.04 9.83
N ILE A 433 -20.34 -31.32 10.91
CA ILE A 433 -20.05 -31.78 12.29
C ILE A 433 -20.83 -33.05 12.68
N ASP A 434 -22.07 -33.23 12.20
CA ASP A 434 -22.93 -34.42 12.41
C ASP A 434 -23.71 -34.82 11.13
N GLY A 435 -23.02 -34.85 9.99
CA GLY A 435 -23.60 -35.26 8.71
C GLY A 435 -24.04 -34.10 7.81
N SER A 436 -24.86 -34.43 6.79
CA SER A 436 -25.20 -33.48 5.72
C SER A 436 -26.23 -32.44 6.18
N VAL A 437 -25.81 -31.18 6.17
CA VAL A 437 -26.66 -30.00 6.40
C VAL A 437 -26.92 -29.32 5.07
N ALA A 438 -28.17 -28.94 4.80
CA ALA A 438 -28.54 -28.19 3.60
C ALA A 438 -27.76 -26.88 3.54
N GLU A 439 -27.24 -26.52 2.37
CA GLU A 439 -26.31 -25.39 2.20
C GLU A 439 -26.84 -24.06 2.75
N LYS A 440 -28.14 -23.80 2.58
CA LYS A 440 -28.84 -22.62 3.12
C LYS A 440 -28.87 -22.54 4.65
N ASP A 441 -28.67 -23.66 5.34
CA ASP A 441 -28.74 -23.78 6.81
C ASP A 441 -27.34 -24.00 7.43
N ARG A 442 -26.28 -23.96 6.62
CA ARG A 442 -24.89 -24.15 7.06
C ARG A 442 -24.35 -22.88 7.70
N ILE A 443 -23.86 -23.04 8.93
CA ILE A 443 -23.06 -22.09 9.67
C ILE A 443 -21.65 -22.67 9.83
N ILE A 444 -20.62 -21.85 9.63
CA ILE A 444 -19.23 -22.27 9.84
C ILE A 444 -18.96 -22.39 11.34
N ILE A 445 -18.47 -23.55 11.78
CA ILE A 445 -18.16 -23.87 13.18
C ILE A 445 -16.64 -23.82 13.42
N LYS A 446 -15.85 -24.24 12.43
CA LYS A 446 -14.37 -24.21 12.48
C LYS A 446 -13.79 -23.81 11.13
N GLN A 447 -12.60 -23.24 11.16
CA GLN A 447 -11.79 -22.93 9.98
C GLN A 447 -10.34 -23.40 10.17
N SER A 448 -9.67 -23.68 9.05
CA SER A 448 -8.24 -23.95 8.99
C SER A 448 -7.69 -23.51 7.63
N PRO A 449 -6.66 -22.66 7.54
CA PRO A 449 -5.86 -22.11 8.64
C PRO A 449 -6.65 -21.17 9.59
N ALA A 450 -6.09 -20.93 10.78
CA ALA A 450 -6.69 -20.01 11.76
C ALA A 450 -6.69 -18.57 11.24
N GLU A 451 -7.56 -17.74 11.81
CA GLU A 451 -7.56 -16.29 11.57
C GLU A 451 -6.17 -15.69 11.80
N GLY A 452 -5.81 -14.67 11.01
CA GLY A 452 -4.56 -13.93 11.20
C GLY A 452 -3.33 -14.62 10.60
N VAL A 453 -3.47 -15.86 10.13
CA VAL A 453 -2.41 -16.56 9.40
C VAL A 453 -2.27 -15.93 8.02
N GLU A 454 -1.06 -15.52 7.65
CA GLU A 454 -0.78 -15.09 6.28
C GLU A 454 -0.71 -16.30 5.34
N VAL A 455 -1.50 -16.21 4.28
CA VAL A 455 -1.54 -17.23 3.23
C VAL A 455 -1.43 -16.56 1.87
N ARG A 456 -1.17 -17.35 0.83
CA ARG A 456 -1.15 -16.84 -0.54
C ARG A 456 -2.58 -16.50 -0.98
N THR A 457 -2.76 -15.42 -1.74
CA THR A 457 -4.04 -15.19 -2.43
C THR A 457 -4.39 -16.40 -3.31
N ASN A 458 -5.69 -16.62 -3.44
CA ASN A 458 -6.37 -17.78 -4.01
C ASN A 458 -6.16 -19.10 -3.27
N SER A 459 -5.55 -19.10 -2.08
CA SER A 459 -5.47 -20.31 -1.25
C SER A 459 -6.81 -20.71 -0.66
N GLU A 460 -6.89 -21.97 -0.25
CA GLU A 460 -8.12 -22.60 0.26
C GLU A 460 -8.15 -22.61 1.79
N VAL A 461 -9.31 -22.27 2.36
CA VAL A 461 -9.61 -22.38 3.79
C VAL A 461 -10.56 -23.55 3.99
N ALA A 462 -10.08 -24.60 4.67
CA ALA A 462 -10.89 -25.74 5.07
C ALA A 462 -11.84 -25.33 6.20
N VAL A 463 -13.07 -25.83 6.16
CA VAL A 463 -14.13 -25.46 7.10
C VAL A 463 -14.87 -26.68 7.65
N THR A 464 -15.29 -26.59 8.91
CA THR A 464 -16.31 -27.48 9.48
C THR A 464 -17.60 -26.69 9.61
N TYR A 465 -18.72 -27.23 9.15
CA TYR A 465 -20.04 -26.57 9.19
C TYR A 465 -21.07 -27.38 9.98
N GLY A 466 -22.12 -26.70 10.43
CA GLY A 466 -23.30 -27.31 11.05
C GLY A 466 -24.50 -26.37 11.02
N THR A 467 -25.53 -26.66 11.80
CA THR A 467 -26.71 -25.80 11.95
C THR A 467 -26.45 -24.65 12.94
N SER A 468 -27.28 -23.61 12.92
CA SER A 468 -27.23 -22.51 13.93
C SER A 468 -27.24 -23.04 15.36
N LYS A 469 -28.06 -24.07 15.65
CA LYS A 469 -28.11 -24.70 16.98
C LYS A 469 -26.78 -25.36 17.36
N GLN A 470 -26.13 -26.03 16.42
CA GLN A 470 -24.84 -26.69 16.64
C GLN A 470 -23.69 -25.68 16.79
N TYR A 471 -23.77 -24.54 16.10
CA TYR A 471 -22.85 -23.43 16.31
C TYR A 471 -23.00 -22.85 17.73
N ASP A 472 -24.24 -22.61 18.17
CA ASP A 472 -24.51 -22.11 19.53
C ASP A 472 -24.02 -23.10 20.60
N GLU A 473 -24.22 -24.41 20.40
CA GLU A 473 -23.70 -25.48 21.27
C GLU A 473 -22.15 -25.55 21.27
N TYR A 474 -21.51 -25.21 20.15
CA TYR A 474 -20.05 -25.20 20.04
C TYR A 474 -19.43 -23.99 20.74
N MET A 475 -20.02 -22.81 20.58
CA MET A 475 -19.54 -21.56 21.20
C MET A 475 -19.92 -21.43 22.67
N ASN A 476 -21.11 -21.94 23.02
CA ASN A 476 -21.65 -21.96 24.36
C ASN A 476 -22.00 -23.40 24.72
N PRO A 477 -20.99 -24.26 24.98
CA PRO A 477 -21.24 -25.61 25.44
C PRO A 477 -22.06 -25.50 26.72
N THR A 478 -23.35 -25.81 26.61
CA THR A 478 -24.27 -25.73 27.75
C THR A 478 -23.76 -26.72 28.80
N GLU A 479 -23.56 -26.19 30.00
CA GLU A 479 -23.12 -26.86 31.22
C GLU A 479 -23.25 -28.40 31.19
N ALA A 480 -22.15 -29.09 30.87
CA ALA A 480 -21.98 -30.46 31.30
C ALA A 480 -21.34 -30.46 32.69
N THR A 481 -22.04 -29.89 33.67
CA THR A 481 -21.74 -30.14 35.08
C THR A 481 -22.18 -31.56 35.39
N THR A 482 -21.34 -32.53 35.00
CA THR A 482 -21.43 -33.88 35.57
C THR A 482 -20.85 -33.83 36.98
N SER A 483 -21.26 -34.78 37.82
CA SER A 483 -20.84 -34.93 39.22
C SER A 483 -19.34 -35.22 39.43
N LYS A 484 -18.48 -34.90 38.44
CA LYS A 484 -17.03 -35.10 38.42
C LYS A 484 -16.25 -33.90 37.81
N GLY A 485 -16.87 -32.72 37.69
CA GLY A 485 -16.18 -31.51 37.22
C GLY A 485 -16.23 -31.26 35.71
N VAL A 486 -15.57 -30.16 35.31
CA VAL A 486 -15.53 -29.63 33.94
C VAL A 486 -14.58 -30.48 33.09
N THR A 487 -15.11 -31.14 32.06
CA THR A 487 -14.32 -32.03 31.18
C THR A 487 -13.84 -31.36 29.90
N LYS A 488 -14.43 -30.22 29.51
CA LYS A 488 -14.10 -29.46 28.30
C LYS A 488 -13.71 -28.03 28.63
N MET A 489 -12.70 -27.52 27.93
CA MET A 489 -12.21 -26.15 28.10
C MET A 489 -13.30 -25.13 27.76
N PRO A 490 -13.70 -24.24 28.68
CA PRO A 490 -14.61 -23.14 28.38
C PRO A 490 -13.94 -22.03 27.55
N ASN A 491 -14.74 -21.14 27.00
CA ASN A 491 -14.22 -19.90 26.42
C ASN A 491 -14.10 -18.82 27.50
N PHE A 492 -12.86 -18.42 27.76
CA PHE A 492 -12.52 -17.35 28.70
C PHE A 492 -12.06 -16.07 28.00
N VAL A 493 -11.83 -16.09 26.68
CA VAL A 493 -11.40 -14.90 25.92
C VAL A 493 -12.45 -13.79 26.03
N GLY A 494 -12.01 -12.59 26.38
CA GLY A 494 -12.89 -11.43 26.65
C GLY A 494 -13.48 -11.37 28.06
N LYS A 495 -13.36 -12.43 28.86
CA LYS A 495 -13.63 -12.35 30.30
C LYS A 495 -12.45 -11.71 31.02
N THR A 496 -12.73 -11.15 32.18
CA THR A 496 -11.67 -10.70 33.10
C THR A 496 -11.01 -11.91 33.75
N TRP A 497 -9.75 -11.77 34.13
CA TRP A 497 -9.00 -12.80 34.84
C TRP A 497 -9.68 -13.18 36.16
N ASP A 498 -10.28 -12.21 36.87
CA ASP A 498 -11.02 -12.49 38.10
C ASP A 498 -12.19 -13.45 37.86
N THR A 499 -13.01 -13.15 36.85
CA THR A 499 -14.16 -13.99 36.48
C THR A 499 -13.71 -15.39 36.08
N ALA A 500 -12.68 -15.49 35.25
CA ALA A 500 -12.15 -16.78 34.81
C ALA A 500 -11.50 -17.57 35.95
N TYR A 501 -10.70 -16.94 36.79
CA TYR A 501 -10.04 -17.58 37.92
C TYR A 501 -11.05 -18.10 38.95
N ASN A 502 -12.10 -17.33 39.24
CA ASN A 502 -13.21 -17.78 40.09
C ASN A 502 -13.96 -18.97 39.46
N GLU A 503 -14.17 -19.00 38.15
CA GLU A 503 -14.77 -20.15 37.47
C GLU A 503 -13.86 -21.38 37.52
N ILE A 504 -12.54 -21.22 37.34
CA ILE A 504 -11.56 -22.32 37.31
C ILE A 504 -11.32 -22.91 38.70
N THR A 505 -11.25 -22.08 39.75
CA THR A 505 -11.06 -22.53 41.14
C THR A 505 -12.26 -23.32 41.68
N ASN A 506 -13.43 -23.19 41.05
CA ASN A 506 -14.62 -23.98 41.34
C ASN A 506 -14.64 -25.34 40.60
N TRP A 507 -13.62 -25.67 39.79
CA TRP A 507 -13.50 -26.98 39.16
C TRP A 507 -13.05 -28.05 40.17
N ASP A 508 -13.42 -29.30 39.92
CA ASP A 508 -12.95 -30.44 40.72
C ASP A 508 -11.42 -30.54 40.64
N SER A 509 -10.75 -30.96 41.72
CA SER A 509 -9.27 -30.99 41.79
C SER A 509 -8.65 -31.89 40.72
N ASP A 510 -9.39 -32.91 40.27
CA ASP A 510 -9.00 -33.83 39.20
C ASP A 510 -9.19 -33.23 37.78
N SER A 511 -9.93 -32.12 37.66
CA SER A 511 -10.21 -31.39 36.41
C SER A 511 -9.34 -30.15 36.23
N ILE A 512 -8.60 -29.73 37.26
CA ILE A 512 -7.69 -28.59 37.17
C ILE A 512 -6.39 -29.07 36.51
N PRO A 513 -6.01 -28.55 35.33
CA PRO A 513 -4.70 -28.82 34.75
C PRO A 513 -3.64 -28.38 35.75
N GLY A 514 -2.72 -29.28 36.10
CA GLY A 514 -1.81 -29.13 37.25
C GLY A 514 -0.91 -27.89 37.23
N ASN A 515 -0.82 -27.19 36.09
CA ASN A 515 -0.15 -25.90 35.95
C ASN A 515 -0.99 -24.91 35.14
N ILE A 516 -1.56 -23.90 35.79
CA ILE A 516 -2.11 -22.73 35.11
C ILE A 516 -1.06 -21.62 35.14
N LYS A 517 -0.62 -21.18 33.96
CA LYS A 517 0.33 -20.07 33.80
C LYS A 517 -0.37 -18.86 33.22
N VAL A 518 0.15 -17.70 33.60
CA VAL A 518 -0.31 -16.41 33.11
C VAL A 518 0.89 -15.65 32.56
N THR A 519 0.74 -15.11 31.36
CA THR A 519 1.68 -14.17 30.73
C THR A 519 0.95 -12.90 30.33
N TYR A 520 1.69 -11.80 30.18
CA TYR A 520 1.13 -10.52 29.74
C TYR A 520 1.63 -10.17 28.34
N VAL A 521 0.81 -9.48 27.56
CA VAL A 521 1.19 -9.05 26.19
C VAL A 521 2.32 -8.03 26.16
N SER A 522 2.51 -7.24 27.22
CA SER A 522 3.67 -6.36 27.38
C SER A 522 3.99 -6.10 28.86
N GLU A 523 5.18 -5.57 29.15
CA GLU A 523 5.53 -5.11 30.51
C GLU A 523 4.68 -3.89 30.95
N ALA A 524 4.21 -3.07 29.99
CA ALA A 524 3.26 -2.00 30.27
C ALA A 524 1.90 -2.57 30.69
N SER A 525 1.40 -3.56 29.95
CA SER A 525 0.16 -4.29 30.26
C SER A 525 0.25 -4.99 31.60
N LYS A 526 1.43 -5.53 31.95
CA LYS A 526 1.70 -6.11 33.26
C LYS A 526 1.70 -5.07 34.38
N SER A 527 2.17 -3.84 34.14
CA SER A 527 2.17 -2.76 35.13
C SER A 527 0.77 -2.14 35.35
N GLU A 528 -0.03 -2.01 34.30
CA GLU A 528 -1.39 -1.45 34.36
C GLU A 528 -2.42 -2.49 34.80
N ALA A 529 -2.22 -3.76 34.41
CA ALA A 529 -3.07 -4.87 34.82
C ALA A 529 -2.60 -5.53 36.13
N TYR A 530 -1.44 -5.21 36.71
CA TYR A 530 -0.95 -5.90 37.91
C TYR A 530 -0.33 -5.03 39.01
N HIS A 531 -1.12 -4.81 40.07
CA HIS A 531 -0.80 -5.27 41.43
C HIS A 531 -2.11 -5.49 42.20
N LEU A 532 -2.41 -6.75 42.59
CA LEU A 532 -3.20 -7.19 43.77
C LEU A 532 -4.51 -6.46 44.20
N THR A 533 -5.05 -5.52 43.43
CA THR A 533 -6.19 -4.67 43.80
C THR A 533 -7.28 -4.58 42.73
N ASN A 534 -7.02 -4.97 41.47
CA ASN A 534 -8.00 -4.84 40.37
C ASN A 534 -7.94 -6.00 39.34
N PRO A 535 -8.14 -7.27 39.76
CA PRO A 535 -8.18 -8.41 38.84
C PRO A 535 -9.32 -8.32 37.79
N GLU A 536 -10.32 -7.47 38.02
CA GLU A 536 -11.38 -7.11 37.06
C GLU A 536 -10.90 -6.33 35.82
N LYS A 537 -9.66 -5.83 35.81
CA LYS A 537 -9.13 -5.00 34.71
C LYS A 537 -8.17 -5.74 33.77
N ALA A 538 -7.83 -6.98 34.10
CA ALA A 538 -7.00 -7.84 33.27
C ALA A 538 -7.91 -8.70 32.39
N TYR A 539 -7.89 -8.50 31.08
CA TYR A 539 -8.72 -9.25 30.14
C TYR A 539 -7.92 -10.43 29.58
N ILE A 540 -8.58 -11.57 29.44
CA ILE A 540 -8.00 -12.72 28.76
C ILE A 540 -8.08 -12.46 27.27
N LEU A 541 -6.91 -12.27 26.66
CA LEU A 541 -6.75 -12.01 25.24
C LEU A 541 -6.65 -13.34 24.49
N LYS A 542 -5.82 -14.25 25.00
CA LYS A 542 -5.64 -15.57 24.40
C LYS A 542 -5.67 -16.64 25.47
N GLN A 543 -6.21 -17.80 25.10
CA GLN A 543 -6.11 -19.03 25.87
C GLN A 543 -5.41 -20.08 25.00
N SER A 544 -4.45 -20.81 25.55
CA SER A 544 -3.65 -21.78 24.80
C SER A 544 -4.44 -23.03 24.39
N VAL A 545 -5.54 -23.34 25.08
CA VAL A 545 -6.40 -24.48 24.81
C VAL A 545 -7.71 -23.98 24.22
N SER A 546 -8.08 -24.45 23.03
CA SER A 546 -9.29 -24.00 22.34
C SER A 546 -10.56 -24.42 23.10
N PRO A 547 -11.63 -23.60 23.08
CA PRO A 547 -12.91 -23.97 23.67
C PRO A 547 -13.44 -25.31 23.15
N GLY A 548 -13.97 -26.13 24.05
CA GLY A 548 -14.49 -27.47 23.75
C GLY A 548 -13.46 -28.61 23.75
N SER A 549 -12.17 -28.32 23.89
CA SER A 549 -11.11 -29.34 23.98
C SER A 549 -11.19 -30.12 25.30
N ASN A 550 -10.91 -31.42 25.29
CA ASN A 550 -10.88 -32.23 26.52
C ASN A 550 -9.74 -31.80 27.44
N LEU A 551 -10.04 -31.59 28.72
CA LEU A 551 -9.07 -31.15 29.74
C LEU A 551 -8.24 -32.31 30.32
N SER A 552 -8.67 -33.56 30.16
CA SER A 552 -8.00 -34.75 30.72
C SER A 552 -6.56 -34.97 30.23
N ASP A 553 -6.24 -34.47 29.04
CA ASP A 553 -4.93 -34.65 28.39
C ASP A 553 -4.05 -33.38 28.49
N VAL A 554 -4.53 -32.35 29.19
CA VAL A 554 -3.90 -31.03 29.26
C VAL A 554 -3.08 -30.93 30.54
N SER A 555 -1.76 -30.89 30.40
CA SER A 555 -0.83 -30.74 31.53
C SER A 555 -0.60 -29.29 31.93
N GLU A 556 -0.81 -28.34 31.02
CA GLU A 556 -0.59 -26.91 31.24
C GLU A 556 -1.60 -26.06 30.44
N VAL A 557 -2.15 -25.03 31.08
CA VAL A 557 -2.98 -24.01 30.43
C VAL A 557 -2.30 -22.66 30.59
N LEU A 558 -2.06 -21.97 29.48
CA LEU A 558 -1.50 -20.64 29.44
C LEU A 558 -2.58 -19.63 29.04
N PHE A 559 -2.76 -18.61 29.88
CA PHE A 559 -3.56 -17.44 29.54
C PHE A 559 -2.65 -16.26 29.27
N THR A 560 -2.91 -15.57 28.16
CA THR A 560 -2.27 -14.30 27.85
C THR A 560 -3.22 -13.18 28.20
N LEU A 561 -2.83 -12.37 29.19
CA LEU A 561 -3.60 -11.24 29.67
C LEU A 561 -3.10 -9.94 29.05
N GLY A 562 -4.00 -8.98 28.98
CA GLY A 562 -3.67 -7.60 28.72
C GLY A 562 -4.67 -6.67 29.36
N THR A 563 -4.45 -5.38 29.16
CA THR A 563 -5.40 -4.35 29.53
C THR A 563 -6.64 -4.44 28.65
N TYR A 564 -7.68 -3.69 29.00
CA TYR A 564 -8.81 -3.50 28.10
C TYR A 564 -8.37 -2.90 26.76
N ALA A 565 -7.37 -2.01 26.74
CA ALA A 565 -6.84 -1.43 25.50
C ALA A 565 -6.16 -2.50 24.64
N ASP A 566 -5.33 -3.37 25.22
CA ASP A 566 -4.73 -4.50 24.51
C ASP A 566 -5.79 -5.47 23.98
N TYR A 567 -6.90 -5.64 24.70
CA TYR A 567 -8.06 -6.41 24.23
C TYR A 567 -8.72 -5.75 23.02
N GLN A 568 -8.87 -4.43 23.03
CA GLN A 568 -9.37 -3.69 21.88
C GLN A 568 -8.41 -3.77 20.67
N GLU A 569 -7.10 -3.72 20.90
CA GLU A 569 -6.07 -3.86 19.87
C GLU A 569 -6.00 -5.30 19.32
N MET A 570 -6.27 -6.32 20.14
CA MET A 570 -6.41 -7.69 19.64
C MET A 570 -7.66 -7.86 18.76
N LEU A 571 -8.77 -7.24 19.14
CA LEU A 571 -10.01 -7.26 18.34
C LEU A 571 -9.88 -6.40 17.07
N ASN A 572 -8.97 -5.42 17.08
CA ASN A 572 -8.67 -4.51 15.97
C ASN A 572 -7.15 -4.20 15.92
N PRO A 573 -6.32 -5.05 15.27
CA PRO A 573 -4.89 -4.84 15.19
C PRO A 573 -4.59 -3.50 14.53
N THR A 574 -3.89 -2.61 15.24
CA THR A 574 -3.41 -1.35 14.64
C THR A 574 -2.11 -1.66 13.89
N GLU A 575 -1.92 -1.12 12.69
CA GLU A 575 -0.69 -1.32 11.90
C GLU A 575 0.56 -0.90 12.72
N PRO A 576 1.70 -1.61 12.62
CA PRO A 576 2.90 -1.21 13.33
C PRO A 576 3.35 0.17 12.83
N PRO A 577 3.86 1.03 13.72
CA PRO A 577 4.28 2.37 13.34
C PRO A 577 5.42 2.27 12.32
N THR A 578 5.23 2.92 11.17
CA THR A 578 6.29 3.13 10.19
C THR A 578 7.46 3.82 10.90
N THR A 579 8.63 3.18 10.89
CA THR A 579 9.90 3.75 11.35
C THR A 579 10.09 5.13 10.71
N THR A 580 9.81 6.18 11.46
CA THR A 580 9.97 7.55 11.00
C THR A 580 11.45 7.88 11.02
N ALA A 581 11.91 8.43 9.90
CA ALA A 581 13.26 8.91 9.68
C ALA A 581 13.77 9.79 10.84
N ALA A 582 15.09 9.74 11.05
CA ALA A 582 15.82 10.52 12.03
C ALA A 582 15.45 12.01 12.01
N PRO A 583 15.34 12.66 13.18
CA PRO A 583 15.02 14.09 13.24
C PRO A 583 16.21 14.91 12.76
N THR A 584 15.96 15.77 11.78
CA THR A 584 16.80 16.91 11.44
C THR A 584 16.98 17.78 12.69
N THR A 585 18.25 18.05 13.00
CA THR A 585 18.71 18.87 14.12
C THR A 585 18.18 20.29 13.96
N THR A 586 17.25 20.70 14.82
CA THR A 586 16.88 22.10 15.03
C THR A 586 17.47 22.54 16.37
N THR A 587 18.30 23.57 16.29
CA THR A 587 19.00 24.24 17.38
C THR A 587 17.99 24.88 18.36
N PRO A 588 18.22 24.84 19.69
CA PRO A 588 17.28 25.36 20.68
C PRO A 588 17.34 26.89 20.81
N PRO A 589 16.25 27.55 21.25
CA PRO A 589 16.30 28.94 21.67
C PRO A 589 16.92 29.04 23.08
N THR A 590 18.02 29.77 23.19
CA THR A 590 18.66 30.08 24.46
C THR A 590 17.82 31.08 25.24
N THR A 591 17.53 30.71 26.48
CA THR A 591 16.81 31.45 27.51
C THR A 591 17.61 32.66 28.01
N GLU A 592 16.95 33.79 28.20
CA GLU A 592 17.47 34.93 28.97
C GLU A 592 17.78 34.53 30.44
N PRO A 593 18.90 34.96 31.02
CA PRO A 593 19.16 34.78 32.44
C PRO A 593 18.75 36.01 33.26
N SER A 594 18.06 35.74 34.37
CA SER A 594 17.77 36.69 35.44
C SER A 594 19.02 36.97 36.29
N THR A 595 19.30 38.26 36.46
CA THR A 595 19.93 39.01 37.58
C THR A 595 21.06 38.39 38.43
N THR A 596 22.15 39.17 38.49
CA THR A 596 23.33 39.13 39.37
C THR A 596 22.96 39.33 40.87
N PRO A 597 23.85 39.05 41.86
CA PRO A 597 25.04 39.89 42.10
C PRO A 597 26.36 39.15 42.42
N GLU A 598 27.44 39.74 41.87
CA GLU A 598 28.67 40.14 42.58
C GLU A 598 29.62 39.06 43.13
N SER A 599 30.82 38.96 42.53
CA SER A 599 32.10 39.31 43.18
C SER A 599 33.31 38.80 42.37
N THR A 600 34.00 39.76 41.73
CA THR A 600 35.47 39.93 41.67
C THR A 600 36.36 38.85 41.01
N ILE A 601 37.03 39.22 39.91
CA ILE A 601 38.49 39.46 39.77
C ILE A 601 38.88 39.40 38.27
N ASP A 602 39.30 40.57 37.76
CA ASP A 602 40.08 40.86 36.53
C ASP A 602 41.54 40.30 36.69
N PRO A 603 42.47 40.23 35.70
CA PRO A 603 42.51 41.01 34.47
C PRO A 603 43.15 40.37 33.20
N THR A 604 43.23 41.22 32.16
CA THR A 604 44.13 41.21 30.98
C THR A 604 43.67 40.40 29.76
N SER A 605 43.67 40.90 28.52
CA SER A 605 44.30 42.09 27.92
C SER A 605 43.59 42.43 26.59
N GLU A 606 43.42 43.74 26.31
CA GLU A 606 43.83 44.43 25.06
C GLU A 606 43.44 43.83 23.69
N THR A 607 42.93 44.51 22.64
CA THR A 607 42.63 45.91 22.23
C THR A 607 41.86 45.72 20.89
N ILE A 608 40.62 46.18 20.62
CA ILE A 608 40.15 47.51 20.14
C ILE A 608 41.08 48.15 19.06
N PRO A 609 40.61 49.02 18.14
CA PRO A 609 39.74 48.91 16.93
C PRO A 609 40.41 49.73 15.76
N PRO A 610 39.79 50.59 14.90
CA PRO A 610 38.38 50.85 14.50
C PRO A 610 38.23 50.87 12.95
N THR A 611 37.20 51.38 12.26
CA THR A 611 36.15 52.40 12.49
C THR A 611 35.22 52.36 11.27
N ASP A 612 33.96 52.79 11.47
CA ASP A 612 33.14 53.63 10.58
C ASP A 612 32.73 53.10 9.19
N SER A 613 31.51 53.35 8.70
CA SER A 613 30.44 54.25 9.13
C SER A 613 29.20 53.99 8.25
N GLU A 614 28.02 54.20 8.85
CA GLU A 614 26.84 54.90 8.31
C GLU A 614 26.18 54.38 7.01
N GLN A 615 24.89 53.99 7.10
CA GLN A 615 23.72 54.76 6.60
C GLN A 615 23.78 54.98 5.07
N GLU A 616 22.75 54.79 4.26
CA GLU A 616 21.31 54.79 4.45
C GLU A 616 20.70 54.42 3.08
N THR A 617 19.44 53.96 3.11
CA THR A 617 18.39 54.19 2.11
C THR A 617 18.53 53.75 0.65
N GLU A 618 17.52 52.96 0.28
CA GLU A 618 16.64 53.14 -0.89
C GLU A 618 17.18 52.99 -2.32
N SER A 619 16.57 51.97 -2.94
CA SER A 619 15.69 52.12 -4.11
C SER A 619 16.29 51.92 -5.49
N THR A 620 15.53 51.08 -6.22
CA THR A 620 15.21 51.14 -7.64
C THR A 620 16.26 50.78 -8.68
N GLU A 621 15.86 49.74 -9.41
CA GLU A 621 15.78 49.68 -10.87
C GLU A 621 17.05 49.54 -11.71
N GLU A 622 16.93 48.50 -12.53
CA GLU A 622 17.36 48.41 -13.92
C GLU A 622 18.85 48.46 -14.27
N GLY A 623 19.26 47.37 -14.92
CA GLY A 623 20.13 47.45 -16.08
C GLY A 623 21.48 46.79 -15.89
N GLY A 624 21.61 45.57 -16.41
CA GLY A 624 22.89 44.87 -16.58
C GLY A 624 22.70 43.45 -17.07
#